data_AF-A0A151J1Z0-F1
#
_entry.id   AF-A0A151J1Z0-F1
#
_cell.length_a   1.000
_cell.length_b   1.000
_cell.length_c   1.000
_cell.angle_alpha   90.00
_cell.angle_beta   90.00
_cell.angle_gamma   90.00
#
_symmetry.space_group_name_H-M   'P 1'
#
loop_
_entity.id
_entity.type
_entity.pdbx_description
1 polymer ?
#
loop_
_entity_poly.entity_id
_entity_poly.type
_entity_poly.pdbx_seq_one_letter_code
_entity_poly.pdbx_strand_id
1 'polypeptide(L)' 'MPGCCAKNCKNRSKHGFRMFLFLRDEKRRHLWAEKCGKNPTQNSGLCEVCKYVIGFFIIIRIY' A
#
# COMPACT_ATOMS: atom_id res chain seq x y z
N MET A 1 14.65 6.07 -0.24
CA MET A 1 13.50 6.91 -0.65
C MET A 1 12.24 6.05 -0.66
N PRO A 2 11.17 6.42 0.08
CA PRO A 2 9.91 5.67 0.05
C PRO A 2 9.26 5.79 -1.33
N GLY A 3 8.82 4.65 -1.86
CA GLY A 3 8.11 4.51 -3.14
C GLY A 3 6.85 3.68 -2.94
N CYS A 4 5.88 3.82 -3.86
CA CYS A 4 4.64 3.06 -3.75
C CYS A 4 4.90 1.55 -3.88
N CYS A 5 4.30 0.76 -2.99
CA CYS A 5 4.45 -0.70 -2.97
C CYS A 5 3.62 -1.41 -4.06
N ALA A 6 2.63 -0.74 -4.64
CA ALA A 6 1.76 -1.32 -5.66
C ALA A 6 2.53 -1.75 -6.92
N LYS A 7 2.17 -2.91 -7.47
CA LYS A 7 2.67 -3.39 -8.77
C LYS A 7 2.41 -2.34 -9.84
N ASN A 8 3.43 -2.05 -10.65
CA ASN A 8 3.43 -1.04 -11.72
C ASN A 8 3.24 0.42 -11.27
N CYS A 9 3.22 0.74 -9.98
CA CYS A 9 3.21 2.12 -9.54
C CYS A 9 4.64 2.68 -9.46
N LYS A 10 4.88 3.80 -10.15
CA LYS A 10 6.17 4.53 -10.11
C LYS A 10 6.11 5.79 -9.25
N ASN A 11 5.01 6.03 -8.54
CA ASN A 11 4.85 7.21 -7.70
C ASN A 11 5.85 7.17 -6.53
N ARG A 12 6.44 8.33 -6.25
CA ARG A 12 7.45 8.53 -5.20
C ARG A 12 7.14 9.81 -4.44
N SER A 13 7.55 9.88 -3.18
CA SER A 13 7.43 11.13 -2.40
C SER A 13 8.17 12.30 -3.04
N LYS A 14 9.26 12.03 -3.79
CA LYS A 14 10.00 13.05 -4.55
C LYS A 14 9.12 13.77 -5.59
N HIS A 15 8.08 13.12 -6.10
CA HIS A 15 7.14 13.71 -7.05
C HIS A 15 5.96 14.43 -6.35
N GLY A 16 6.01 14.64 -5.04
CA GLY A 16 4.96 15.31 -4.28
C GLY A 16 3.81 14.40 -3.82
N PHE A 17 3.85 13.11 -4.13
CA PHE A 17 2.80 12.17 -3.68
C PHE A 17 2.91 11.85 -2.20
N ARG A 18 1.76 11.89 -1.52
CA ARG A 18 1.67 11.43 -0.13
C ARG A 18 1.76 9.91 -0.07
N MET A 19 2.64 9.41 0.80
CA MET A 19 2.79 7.98 1.08
C MET A 19 2.09 7.63 2.38
N PHE A 20 1.32 6.55 2.37
CA PHE A 20 0.65 5.99 3.53
C PHE A 20 1.27 4.64 3.86
N LEU A 21 1.89 4.56 5.03
CA LEU A 21 2.50 3.32 5.51
C LEU A 21 1.42 2.28 5.82
N PHE A 22 1.80 1.00 5.69
CA PHE A 22 0.93 -0.08 6.11
C PHE A 22 0.79 -0.11 7.64
N LEU A 23 -0.44 -0.34 8.11
CA LEU A 23 -0.70 -0.63 9.51
C LEU A 23 -0.01 -1.95 9.91
N ARG A 24 0.37 -2.08 11.18
CA ARG A 24 1.09 -3.26 11.70
C ARG A 24 0.23 -4.52 11.83
N ASP A 25 -1.06 -4.46 11.51
CA ASP A 25 -1.97 -5.61 11.51
C ASP A 25 -1.50 -6.72 10.55
N GLU A 26 -1.16 -7.90 11.09
CA GLU A 26 -0.72 -9.05 10.29
C GLU A 26 -1.78 -9.50 9.28
N LYS A 27 -3.04 -9.63 9.70
CA LYS A 27 -4.16 -10.01 8.82
C LYS A 27 -4.27 -9.08 7.61
N ARG A 28 -4.15 -7.77 7.84
CA ARG A 28 -4.20 -6.77 6.78
C ARG A 28 -2.98 -6.88 5.89
N ARG A 29 -1.79 -7.10 6.47
CA ARG A 29 -0.52 -7.19 5.73
C ARG A 29 -0.54 -8.32 4.68
N HIS A 30 -1.16 -9.46 4.99
CA HIS A 30 -1.35 -10.53 4.00
C HIS A 30 -2.23 -10.08 2.82
N LEU A 31 -3.37 -9.43 3.10
CA LEU A 31 -4.23 -8.87 2.04
C LEU A 31 -3.49 -7.80 1.22
N TRP A 32 -2.72 -6.92 1.87
CA TRP A 32 -1.90 -5.91 1.18
C TRP A 32 -0.87 -6.57 0.26
N ALA A 33 -0.20 -7.63 0.70
CA ALA A 33 0.79 -8.36 -0.09
C ALA A 33 0.16 -8.99 -1.34
N GLU A 34 -1.01 -9.63 -1.18
CA GLU A 34 -1.78 -10.20 -2.28
C GLU A 34 -2.12 -9.13 -3.33
N LYS A 35 -2.66 -7.99 -2.89
CA LYS A 35 -3.11 -6.93 -3.80
C LYS A 35 -1.97 -6.09 -4.38
N CYS A 36 -0.92 -5.84 -3.62
CA CYS A 36 0.25 -5.12 -4.12
C CYS A 36 1.09 -5.97 -5.06
N GLY A 37 0.95 -7.31 -5.02
CA GLY A 37 1.76 -8.23 -5.83
C GLY A 37 3.26 -8.18 -5.49
N LYS A 38 3.59 -7.70 -4.30
CA LYS A 38 4.94 -7.58 -3.71
C LYS A 38 4.80 -7.76 -2.21
N ASN A 39 5.83 -8.30 -1.55
CA ASN A 39 5.87 -8.38 -0.09
C ASN A 39 6.19 -7.00 0.51
N PRO A 40 5.22 -6.32 1.14
CA PRO A 40 5.48 -5.04 1.79
C PRO A 40 6.34 -5.25 3.04
N THR A 41 7.47 -4.56 3.12
CA THR A 41 8.25 -4.43 4.36
C THR A 41 7.61 -3.40 5.31
N GLN A 42 8.06 -3.32 6.56
CA GLN A 42 7.50 -2.37 7.56
C GLN A 42 7.52 -0.90 7.11
N ASN A 43 8.47 -0.52 6.25
CA ASN A 43 8.63 0.84 5.74
C ASN A 43 7.97 1.02 4.37
N SER A 44 7.29 -0.01 3.87
CA SER A 44 6.54 0.06 2.64
C SER A 44 5.22 0.79 2.86
N GLY A 45 4.80 1.55 1.85
CA GLY A 45 3.54 2.26 1.86
C GLY A 45 2.97 2.40 0.46
N LEU A 46 1.76 2.93 0.39
CA LEU A 46 1.06 3.23 -0.87
C LEU A 46 0.95 4.73 -1.07
N CYS A 47 0.97 5.17 -2.33
CA CYS A 47 0.60 6.54 -2.63
C CYS A 47 -0.88 6.77 -2.36
N GLU A 48 -1.29 8.04 -2.23
CA GLU A 48 -2.69 8.43 -2.08
C GLU A 48 -3.62 7.76 -3.10
N VAL A 49 -3.21 7.65 -4.36
CA VAL A 49 -3.99 7.01 -5.43
C VAL A 49 -4.18 5.52 -5.18
N CYS A 50 -3.08 4.79 -4.94
CA CYS A 50 -3.13 3.35 -4.71
C CYS A 50 -3.76 2.98 -3.37
N LYS A 51 -3.77 3.90 -2.39
CA LYS A 51 -4.48 3.70 -1.13
C LYS A 51 -5.99 3.57 -1.35
N TYR A 52 -6.60 4.35 -2.24
CA TYR A 52 -8.03 4.21 -2.52
C TYR A 52 -8.33 2.90 -3.24
N VAL A 53 -7.52 2.54 -4.24
CA VAL A 53 -7.76 1.31 -5.02
C VAL A 53 -7.49 0.05 -4.21
N ILE A 54 -6.42 0.01 -3.41
CA ILE A 54 -6.04 -1.20 -2.68
C ILE A 54 -6.65 -1.21 -1.27
N GLY A 55 -6.67 -0.06 -0.59
CA GLY A 55 -7.19 0.06 0.77
C GLY A 55 -8.70 -0.09 0.87
N PHE A 56 -9.46 0.38 -0.12
CA PHE A 56 -10.92 0.19 -0.14
C PHE A 56 -11.28 -1.30 -0.19
N PHE A 57 -10.57 -2.09 -1.00
CA PHE A 57 -10.77 -3.54 -1.09
C PHE A 57 -10.45 -4.29 0.21
N ILE A 58 -9.53 -3.75 1.02
CA ILE A 58 -9.14 -4.37 2.29
C ILE A 58 -10.14 -4.04 3.39
N ILE A 59 -10.68 -2.82 3.40
CA ILE A 59 -11.74 -2.44 4.34
C ILE A 59 -12.99 -3.30 4.09
N ILE A 60 -13.41 -3.47 2.83
CA ILE A 60 -14.59 -4.27 2.49
C ILE A 60 -14.45 -5.76 2.84
N ARG A 61 -13.23 -6.30 2.91
CA ARG A 61 -13.01 -7.72 3.27
C ARG A 61 -12.86 -8.00 4.76
N ILE A 62 -12.87 -6.97 5.59
CA ILE A 62 -12.73 -7.09 7.05
C ILE A 62 -14.07 -6.85 7.77
N TYR A 63 -15.05 -6.29 7.07
CA TYR A 63 -16.45 -6.20 7.49
C TYR A 63 -17.29 -7.21 6.70
#